data_AF-A0A933GDQ6-F1
#
_entry.id   AF-A0A933GDQ6-F1
#
_cell.length_a   1.000
_cell.length_b   1.000
_cell.length_c   1.000
_cell.angle_alpha   90.00
_cell.angle_beta   90.00
_cell.angle_gamma   90.00
#
_symmetry.space_group_name_H-M   'P 1'
#
loop_
_entity.id
_entity.type
_entity.pdbx_description
1 polymer ?
#
loop_
_entity_poly.entity_id
_entity_poly.type
_entity_poly.pdbx_seq_one_letter_code
_entity_poly.pdbx_strand_id
1 'polypeptide(L)'
;MATVRTRKRLVIGLGVLLLVFTAGLYAVAQQVDEAKRQRTVPVAGGNYRVLPATLETTQWGWLDPKEPPKLIVNSGDTVAVETMMHAHNKIQPGTTMEEIIALRKANPGGGPHSVTGPIYVNGAEPGDVMEIRILKIVPKAFGINFNLPGKEFPTIGALAPEMPDGFVKFFYLDLDKRQAEFKPGIAIDLQPFPGTLAVGIDPKDPSPRKGGSTDPMAPVSTLRPWKNGSNMDLNELQEGTTIFIPIFLKG
;
A
#
# COMPACT_ATOMS: atom_id res chain seq x y z
N MET A 1 59.91 -21.07 -6.07
CA MET A 1 58.91 -20.23 -5.37
C MET A 1 57.61 -20.13 -6.18
N ALA A 2 56.78 -21.18 -6.25
CA ALA A 2 55.57 -21.17 -7.10
C ALA A 2 54.38 -21.96 -6.52
N THR A 3 54.14 -21.89 -5.20
CA THR A 3 53.09 -22.70 -4.54
C THR A 3 52.08 -21.92 -3.70
N VAL A 4 52.19 -20.59 -3.62
CA VAL A 4 51.32 -19.77 -2.74
C VAL A 4 50.11 -19.16 -3.48
N ARG A 5 50.14 -19.05 -4.82
CA ARG A 5 49.10 -18.34 -5.59
C ARG A 5 47.81 -19.16 -5.82
N THR A 6 47.91 -20.49 -5.84
CA THR A 6 46.81 -21.40 -6.18
C THR A 6 45.81 -21.58 -5.02
N ARG A 7 46.29 -21.59 -3.76
CA ARG A 7 45.41 -21.75 -2.58
C ARG A 7 44.51 -20.54 -2.32
N LYS A 8 44.98 -19.31 -2.59
CA LYS A 8 44.15 -18.09 -2.42
C LYS A 8 42.97 -18.05 -3.41
N ARG A 9 43.16 -18.49 -4.66
CA ARG A 9 42.08 -18.54 -5.66
C ARG A 9 41.02 -19.60 -5.32
N LEU A 10 41.43 -20.73 -4.76
CA LEU A 10 40.52 -21.80 -4.34
C LEU A 10 39.64 -21.37 -3.15
N VAL A 11 40.24 -20.70 -2.15
CA VAL A 11 39.50 -20.21 -0.96
C VAL A 11 38.51 -19.08 -1.33
N ILE A 12 38.90 -18.17 -2.23
CA ILE A 12 37.99 -17.14 -2.74
C ILE A 12 36.85 -17.78 -3.57
N GLY A 13 37.16 -18.78 -4.41
CA GLY A 13 36.16 -19.50 -5.20
C GLY A 13 35.13 -20.24 -4.33
N LEU A 14 35.57 -20.92 -3.28
CA LEU A 14 34.68 -21.59 -2.32
C LEU A 14 33.82 -20.60 -1.53
N GLY A 15 34.38 -19.46 -1.11
CA GLY A 15 33.63 -18.42 -0.38
C GLY A 15 32.52 -17.79 -1.24
N VAL A 16 32.80 -17.51 -2.51
CA VAL A 16 31.82 -16.99 -3.46
C VAL A 16 30.74 -18.04 -3.76
N LEU A 17 31.11 -19.31 -3.93
CA LEU A 17 30.15 -20.39 -4.18
C LEU A 17 29.19 -20.57 -2.98
N LEU A 18 29.71 -20.51 -1.75
CA LEU A 18 28.91 -20.63 -0.53
C LEU A 18 27.92 -19.45 -0.40
N LEU A 19 28.37 -18.23 -0.67
CA LEU A 19 27.52 -17.02 -0.64
C LEU A 19 26.40 -17.09 -1.67
N VAL A 20 26.70 -17.50 -2.91
CA VAL A 20 25.69 -17.67 -3.97
C VAL A 20 24.70 -18.78 -3.60
N PHE A 21 25.17 -19.87 -2.99
CA PHE A 21 24.30 -20.97 -2.56
C PHE A 21 23.39 -20.55 -1.40
N THR A 22 23.90 -19.79 -0.42
CA THR A 22 23.09 -19.26 0.69
C THR A 22 22.08 -18.21 0.22
N ALA A 23 22.46 -17.33 -0.72
CA ALA A 23 21.54 -16.37 -1.32
C ALA A 23 20.46 -17.08 -2.15
N GLY A 24 20.83 -18.14 -2.89
CA GLY A 24 19.90 -18.97 -3.63
C GLY A 24 18.90 -19.70 -2.72
N LEU A 25 19.37 -20.28 -1.61
CA LEU A 25 18.51 -20.93 -0.62
C LEU A 25 17.58 -19.93 0.09
N TYR A 26 18.05 -18.72 0.38
CA TYR A 26 17.23 -17.66 0.98
C TYR A 26 16.16 -17.16 0.01
N ALA A 27 16.52 -16.95 -1.26
CA ALA A 27 15.57 -16.58 -2.31
C ALA A 27 14.50 -17.67 -2.53
N VAL A 28 14.91 -18.95 -2.55
CA VAL A 28 13.98 -20.09 -2.65
C VAL A 28 13.08 -20.18 -1.41
N ALA A 29 13.62 -19.95 -0.21
CA ALA A 29 12.82 -19.93 1.01
C ALA A 29 11.78 -18.80 1.03
N GLN A 30 12.15 -17.59 0.59
CA GLN A 30 11.20 -16.48 0.42
C GLN A 30 10.13 -16.79 -0.63
N GLN A 31 10.52 -17.39 -1.76
CA GLN A 31 9.59 -17.75 -2.83
C GLN A 31 8.61 -18.86 -2.41
N VAL A 32 9.05 -19.81 -1.58
CA VAL A 32 8.20 -20.88 -1.02
C VAL A 32 7.25 -20.32 0.05
N ASP A 33 7.67 -19.33 0.84
CA ASP A 33 6.79 -18.65 1.81
C ASP A 33 5.75 -17.74 1.13
N GLU A 34 6.10 -17.07 0.03
CA GLU A 34 5.15 -16.30 -0.79
C GLU A 34 4.10 -17.20 -1.46
N ALA A 35 4.52 -18.32 -2.07
CA ALA A 35 3.62 -19.27 -2.70
C ALA A 35 2.63 -19.91 -1.71
N LYS A 36 2.99 -20.01 -0.41
CA LYS A 36 2.10 -20.52 0.65
C LYS A 36 1.07 -19.50 1.15
N ARG A 37 1.19 -18.21 0.83
CA ARG A 37 0.26 -17.16 1.25
C ARG A 37 -0.98 -17.05 0.37
N GLN A 38 -0.91 -17.44 -0.90
CA GLN A 38 -2.08 -17.51 -1.78
C GLN A 38 -2.91 -18.77 -1.51
N ARG A 39 -3.67 -18.77 -0.41
CA ARG A 39 -4.60 -19.86 -0.07
C ARG A 39 -6.00 -19.51 -0.52
N THR A 40 -6.68 -20.50 -1.10
CA THR A 40 -8.11 -20.43 -1.41
C THR A 40 -8.84 -21.42 -0.53
N VAL A 41 -9.79 -20.94 0.26
CA VAL A 41 -10.60 -21.79 1.15
C VAL A 41 -12.07 -21.52 0.86
N PRO A 42 -12.89 -22.54 0.54
CA PRO A 42 -14.33 -22.33 0.39
C PRO A 42 -14.94 -21.83 1.71
N VAL A 43 -15.80 -20.81 1.63
CA VAL A 43 -16.55 -20.25 2.76
C VAL A 43 -18.02 -20.04 2.37
N ALA A 44 -18.91 -19.85 3.35
CA ALA A 44 -20.30 -19.51 3.03
C ALA A 44 -20.34 -18.20 2.23
N GLY A 45 -20.89 -18.25 1.01
CA GLY A 45 -21.00 -17.10 0.11
C GLY A 45 -19.95 -16.98 -1.00
N GLY A 46 -18.87 -17.79 -1.00
CA GLY A 46 -17.84 -17.76 -2.05
C GLY A 46 -16.52 -18.40 -1.62
N ASN A 47 -15.42 -17.99 -2.25
CA ASN A 47 -14.07 -18.39 -1.84
C ASN A 47 -13.43 -17.32 -0.95
N TYR A 48 -12.70 -17.75 0.07
CA TYR A 48 -11.77 -16.92 0.83
C TYR A 48 -10.40 -16.92 0.14
N ARG A 49 -9.88 -15.73 -0.17
CA ARG A 49 -8.57 -15.51 -0.80
C ARG A 49 -7.73 -14.59 0.07
N VAL A 50 -6.41 -14.67 -0.07
CA VAL A 50 -5.47 -13.73 0.55
C VAL A 50 -4.66 -13.05 -0.54
N LEU A 51 -4.61 -11.72 -0.50
CA LEU A 51 -3.72 -10.91 -1.34
C LEU A 51 -2.63 -10.29 -0.44
N PRO A 52 -1.41 -10.86 -0.43
CA PRO A 52 -0.32 -10.30 0.35
C PRO A 52 0.14 -8.95 -0.21
N ALA A 53 0.69 -8.11 0.65
CA ALA A 53 1.23 -6.81 0.27
C ALA A 53 2.74 -6.92 0.09
N THR A 54 3.16 -7.03 -1.17
CA THR A 54 4.56 -7.06 -1.60
C THR A 54 4.83 -5.93 -2.59
N LEU A 55 6.08 -5.76 -3.01
CA LEU A 55 6.40 -4.77 -4.04
C LEU A 55 5.81 -5.14 -5.40
N GLU A 56 5.53 -6.42 -5.66
CA GLU A 56 4.89 -6.89 -6.88
C GLU A 56 3.37 -6.68 -6.88
N THR A 57 2.74 -6.63 -5.70
CA THR A 57 1.27 -6.51 -5.57
C THR A 57 0.79 -5.12 -5.16
N THR A 58 1.70 -4.16 -5.02
CA THR A 58 1.41 -2.82 -4.49
C THR A 58 1.91 -1.72 -5.43
N GLN A 59 1.08 -0.69 -5.63
CA GLN A 59 1.44 0.51 -6.37
C GLN A 59 1.71 1.69 -5.41
N TRP A 60 2.72 2.51 -5.72
CA TRP A 60 3.08 3.66 -4.89
C TRP A 60 2.55 4.97 -5.48
N GLY A 61 1.54 5.52 -4.82
CA GLY A 61 1.08 6.89 -5.02
C GLY A 61 0.26 7.13 -6.29
N TRP A 62 0.16 6.14 -7.18
CA TRP A 62 -0.54 6.19 -8.45
C TRP A 62 -1.40 4.96 -8.64
N LEU A 63 -2.56 5.13 -9.27
CA LEU A 63 -3.42 4.06 -9.75
C LEU A 63 -3.22 3.95 -11.26
N ASP A 64 -2.45 2.95 -11.70
CA ASP A 64 -2.25 2.63 -13.11
C ASP A 64 -3.30 1.61 -13.58
N PRO A 65 -4.23 1.97 -14.49
CA PRO A 65 -5.21 1.02 -15.02
C PRO A 65 -4.61 -0.06 -15.92
N LYS A 66 -3.34 0.07 -16.32
CA LYS A 66 -2.63 -0.91 -17.15
C LYS A 66 -1.90 -1.94 -16.31
N GLU A 67 -1.90 -1.80 -14.97
CA GLU A 67 -1.33 -2.78 -14.06
C GLU A 67 -2.07 -4.11 -14.19
N PRO A 68 -1.37 -5.24 -14.43
CA PRO A 68 -2.03 -6.53 -14.53
C PRO A 68 -2.68 -6.92 -13.19
N PRO A 69 -3.82 -7.63 -13.21
CA PRO A 69 -4.46 -8.15 -12.00
C PRO A 69 -3.49 -8.95 -11.13
N LYS A 70 -3.50 -8.67 -9.83
CA LYS A 70 -2.72 -9.40 -8.80
C LYS A 70 -3.52 -10.54 -8.17
N LEU A 71 -4.84 -10.48 -8.32
CA LEU A 71 -5.78 -11.52 -7.92
C LEU A 71 -6.99 -11.45 -8.85
N ILE A 72 -7.54 -12.61 -9.19
CA ILE A 72 -8.82 -12.73 -9.91
C ILE A 72 -9.82 -13.42 -8.98
N VAL A 73 -11.00 -12.84 -8.83
CA VAL A 73 -12.06 -13.32 -7.95
C VAL A 73 -13.41 -13.33 -8.65
N ASN A 74 -14.39 -14.02 -8.07
CA ASN A 74 -15.79 -13.93 -8.49
C ASN A 74 -16.58 -13.05 -7.52
N SER A 75 -17.70 -12.49 -7.98
CA SER A 75 -18.67 -11.86 -7.07
C SER A 75 -19.07 -12.83 -5.95
N GLY A 76 -19.10 -12.33 -4.71
CA GLY A 76 -19.34 -13.12 -3.50
C GLY A 76 -18.06 -13.66 -2.81
N ASP A 77 -16.91 -13.67 -3.48
CA ASP A 77 -15.65 -14.05 -2.83
C ASP A 77 -15.27 -13.07 -1.71
N THR A 78 -14.59 -13.57 -0.69
CA THR A 78 -14.00 -12.79 0.40
C THR A 78 -12.50 -12.69 0.20
N VAL A 79 -11.94 -11.48 0.27
CA VAL A 79 -10.49 -11.27 0.14
C VAL A 79 -9.93 -10.63 1.40
N ALA A 80 -8.95 -11.29 2.02
CA ALA A 80 -8.07 -10.65 2.99
C ALA A 80 -6.94 -9.94 2.26
N VAL A 81 -6.97 -8.61 2.26
CA VAL A 81 -5.96 -7.77 1.62
C VAL A 81 -4.99 -7.29 2.69
N GLU A 82 -3.73 -7.70 2.60
CA GLU A 82 -2.67 -7.10 3.38
C GLU A 82 -2.39 -5.69 2.84
N THR A 83 -1.88 -4.78 3.68
CA THR A 83 -1.53 -3.41 3.27
C THR A 83 -0.11 -3.05 3.70
N MET A 84 0.51 -2.10 2.99
CA MET A 84 1.79 -1.49 3.39
C MET A 84 1.56 -0.13 4.05
N MET A 85 2.52 0.28 4.90
CA MET A 85 2.67 1.68 5.29
C MET A 85 3.01 2.53 4.06
N HIS A 86 2.88 3.86 4.21
CA HIS A 86 3.19 4.81 3.16
C HIS A 86 4.55 4.59 2.49
N ALA A 87 4.58 4.93 1.19
CA ALA A 87 5.75 4.82 0.32
C ALA A 87 6.38 3.43 0.28
N HIS A 88 5.57 2.38 0.10
CA HIS A 88 5.99 0.98 0.10
C HIS A 88 6.78 0.60 1.35
N ASN A 89 6.19 0.84 2.53
CA ASN A 89 6.82 0.61 3.83
C ASN A 89 8.11 1.43 4.08
N LYS A 90 8.43 2.46 3.31
CA LYS A 90 9.64 3.28 3.56
C LYS A 90 9.48 4.25 4.73
N ILE A 91 8.25 4.55 5.15
CA ILE A 91 8.02 5.35 6.37
C ILE A 91 7.71 4.42 7.54
N GLN A 92 8.64 4.33 8.48
CA GLN A 92 8.63 3.43 9.64
C GLN A 92 8.97 4.23 10.91
N PRO A 93 8.72 3.69 12.13
CA PRO A 93 9.16 4.35 13.35
C PRO A 93 10.64 4.71 13.31
N GLY A 94 10.94 5.99 13.49
CA GLY A 94 12.29 6.54 13.39
C GLY A 94 12.62 7.24 12.06
N THR A 95 11.79 7.09 11.01
CA THR A 95 11.96 7.85 9.76
C THR A 95 11.87 9.36 10.05
N THR A 96 12.83 10.13 9.54
CA THR A 96 12.90 11.57 9.78
C THR A 96 12.03 12.36 8.80
N MET A 97 11.80 13.64 9.11
CA MET A 97 11.07 14.52 8.19
C MET A 97 11.82 14.73 6.87
N GLU A 98 13.15 14.82 6.91
CA GLU A 98 14.01 14.94 5.72
C GLU A 98 13.85 13.73 4.78
N GLU A 99 13.78 12.53 5.34
CA GLU A 99 13.54 11.31 4.58
C GLU A 99 12.15 11.29 3.95
N ILE A 100 11.11 11.73 4.69
CA ILE A 100 9.74 11.86 4.18
C ILE A 100 9.67 12.87 3.03
N ILE A 101 10.36 14.00 3.15
CA ILE A 101 10.47 15.02 2.09
C ILE A 101 11.16 14.42 0.86
N ALA A 102 12.25 13.67 1.03
CA ALA A 102 12.94 13.01 -0.07
C ALA A 102 12.02 12.02 -0.80
N LEU A 103 11.23 11.23 -0.05
CA LEU A 103 10.22 10.34 -0.63
C LEU A 103 9.14 11.12 -1.40
N ARG A 104 8.66 12.24 -0.86
CA ARG A 104 7.67 13.10 -1.53
C ARG A 104 8.20 13.65 -2.85
N LYS A 105 9.45 14.12 -2.87
CA LYS A 105 10.14 14.66 -4.06
C LYS A 105 10.43 13.57 -5.10
N ALA A 106 10.72 12.35 -4.66
CA ALA A 106 10.95 11.19 -5.53
C ALA A 106 9.68 10.69 -6.24
N ASN A 107 8.49 11.06 -5.77
CA ASN A 107 7.20 10.71 -6.37
C ASN A 107 6.37 11.96 -6.72
N PRO A 108 6.83 12.79 -7.68
CA PRO A 108 6.19 14.07 -7.98
C PRO A 108 4.76 13.87 -8.49
N GLY A 109 3.79 14.54 -7.88
CA GLY A 109 2.36 14.41 -8.21
C GLY A 109 1.67 13.17 -7.65
N GLY A 110 2.42 12.12 -7.30
CA GLY A 110 1.88 10.91 -6.65
C GLY A 110 1.56 11.15 -5.18
N GLY A 111 0.70 10.29 -4.64
CA GLY A 111 0.40 10.26 -3.20
C GLY A 111 1.41 9.49 -2.36
N PRO A 112 1.32 9.61 -1.02
CA PRO A 112 2.12 8.80 -0.10
C PRO A 112 1.61 7.35 -0.02
N HIS A 113 0.42 7.06 -0.55
CA HIS A 113 -0.30 5.80 -0.39
C HIS A 113 0.41 4.63 -1.07
N SER A 114 0.30 3.47 -0.43
CA SER A 114 0.69 2.17 -1.00
C SER A 114 -0.59 1.38 -1.17
N VAL A 115 -0.97 1.11 -2.41
CA VAL A 115 -2.28 0.53 -2.75
C VAL A 115 -2.09 -0.88 -3.27
N THR A 116 -2.59 -1.86 -2.53
CA THR A 116 -2.48 -3.29 -2.88
C THR A 116 -3.58 -3.68 -3.87
N GLY A 117 -3.20 -4.36 -4.95
CA GLY A 117 -4.07 -4.68 -6.09
C GLY A 117 -3.38 -4.42 -7.43
N PRO A 118 -4.13 -4.36 -8.55
CA PRO A 118 -5.59 -4.44 -8.63
C PRO A 118 -6.11 -5.87 -8.46
N ILE A 119 -7.34 -5.99 -7.97
CA ILE A 119 -8.11 -7.23 -7.94
C ILE A 119 -9.11 -7.17 -9.09
N TYR A 120 -9.13 -8.19 -9.94
CA TYR A 120 -10.07 -8.31 -11.05
C TYR A 120 -11.28 -9.15 -10.61
N VAL A 121 -12.49 -8.65 -10.80
CA VAL A 121 -13.73 -9.33 -10.47
C VAL A 121 -14.39 -9.82 -11.77
N ASN A 122 -14.53 -11.13 -11.91
CA ASN A 122 -15.15 -11.73 -13.08
C ASN A 122 -16.58 -11.24 -13.25
N GLY A 123 -16.90 -10.75 -14.45
CA GLY A 123 -18.23 -10.28 -14.82
C GLY A 123 -18.54 -8.84 -14.45
N ALA A 124 -17.64 -8.11 -13.78
CA ALA A 124 -17.79 -6.67 -13.55
C ALA A 124 -17.58 -5.90 -14.85
N GLU A 125 -18.56 -5.09 -15.25
CA GLU A 125 -18.51 -4.29 -16.48
C GLU A 125 -18.77 -2.80 -16.20
N PRO A 126 -18.27 -1.87 -17.05
CA PRO A 126 -18.55 -0.46 -16.90
C PRO A 126 -20.07 -0.16 -16.87
N GLY A 127 -20.52 0.57 -15.86
CA GLY A 127 -21.93 0.85 -15.61
C GLY A 127 -22.54 0.02 -14.47
N ASP A 128 -21.88 -1.06 -14.05
CA ASP A 128 -22.23 -1.79 -12.84
C ASP A 128 -21.83 -1.02 -11.57
N VAL A 129 -22.21 -1.57 -10.42
CA VAL A 129 -21.84 -1.08 -9.10
C VAL A 129 -21.16 -2.19 -8.30
N MET A 130 -19.96 -1.90 -7.79
CA MET A 130 -19.25 -2.77 -6.87
C MET A 130 -19.79 -2.56 -5.46
N GLU A 131 -20.36 -3.61 -4.87
CA GLU A 131 -20.66 -3.68 -3.43
C GLU A 131 -19.44 -4.23 -2.69
N ILE A 132 -18.88 -3.46 -1.76
CA ILE A 132 -17.71 -3.85 -0.96
C ILE A 132 -18.11 -3.83 0.52
N ARG A 133 -18.06 -5.01 1.15
CA ARG A 133 -18.34 -5.19 2.58
C ARG A 133 -17.04 -5.29 3.37
N ILE A 134 -16.83 -4.38 4.31
CA ILE A 134 -15.66 -4.38 5.18
C ILE A 134 -15.94 -5.32 6.35
N LEU A 135 -15.49 -6.56 6.27
CA LEU A 135 -15.79 -7.58 7.30
C LEU A 135 -14.91 -7.44 8.55
N LYS A 136 -13.63 -7.13 8.35
CA LYS A 136 -12.63 -7.05 9.42
C LYS A 136 -11.48 -6.12 9.00
N ILE A 137 -10.96 -5.36 9.96
CA ILE A 137 -9.76 -4.56 9.83
C ILE A 137 -8.85 -4.88 11.00
N VAL A 138 -7.66 -5.40 10.70
CA VAL A 138 -6.61 -5.66 11.69
C VAL A 138 -5.53 -4.60 11.54
N PRO A 139 -5.39 -3.64 12.48
CA PRO A 139 -4.35 -2.64 12.42
C PRO A 139 -2.95 -3.25 12.51
N LYS A 140 -1.95 -2.54 11.97
CA LYS A 140 -0.55 -2.84 12.27
C LYS A 140 -0.21 -2.45 13.71
N ALA A 141 0.98 -2.85 14.17
CA ALA A 141 1.44 -2.56 15.53
C ALA A 141 1.69 -1.06 15.82
N PHE A 142 1.77 -0.22 14.78
CA PHE A 142 2.01 1.21 14.92
C PHE A 142 1.21 2.01 13.89
N GLY A 143 0.98 3.28 14.22
CA GLY A 143 0.43 4.31 13.33
C GLY A 143 1.42 5.45 13.13
N ILE A 144 1.12 6.29 12.14
CA ILE A 144 1.90 7.48 11.79
C ILE A 144 0.96 8.65 11.58
N ASN A 145 1.37 9.82 12.06
CA ASN A 145 0.85 11.10 11.61
C ASN A 145 2.02 11.99 11.19
N PHE A 146 1.93 12.62 10.03
CA PHE A 146 2.92 13.61 9.62
C PHE A 146 2.28 14.77 8.86
N ASN A 147 2.95 15.91 8.94
CA ASN A 147 2.65 17.13 8.19
C ASN A 147 3.93 17.51 7.46
N LEU A 148 3.84 17.75 6.15
CA LEU A 148 4.99 18.24 5.37
C LEU A 148 5.31 19.69 5.76
N PRO A 149 6.56 20.16 5.59
CA PRO A 149 6.92 21.53 5.88
C PRO A 149 6.16 22.52 5.00
N GLY A 150 5.38 23.41 5.62
CA GLY A 150 4.59 24.40 4.89
C GLY A 150 5.41 25.41 4.09
N LYS A 151 6.68 25.65 4.48
CA LYS A 151 7.60 26.51 3.70
C LYS A 151 7.91 25.91 2.32
N GLU A 152 8.00 24.59 2.23
CA GLU A 152 8.32 23.87 0.98
C GLU A 152 7.07 23.38 0.26
N PHE A 153 6.01 23.04 1.00
CA PHE A 153 4.76 22.48 0.50
C PHE A 153 3.55 23.29 0.99
N PRO A 154 3.45 24.59 0.64
CA PRO A 154 2.47 25.51 1.23
C PRO A 154 1.01 25.18 0.92
N THR A 155 0.76 24.27 -0.02
CA THR A 155 -0.58 23.86 -0.46
C THR A 155 -1.00 22.50 0.09
N ILE A 156 -0.17 21.83 0.90
CA ILE A 156 -0.45 20.50 1.44
C ILE A 156 -0.82 20.59 2.92
N GLY A 157 -2.06 20.22 3.24
CA GLY A 157 -2.61 20.29 4.59
C GLY A 157 -3.26 21.64 4.88
N ALA A 158 -4.33 21.63 5.68
CA ALA A 158 -5.09 22.84 5.99
C ALA A 158 -4.34 23.81 6.91
N LEU A 159 -3.34 23.31 7.65
CA LEU A 159 -2.54 24.06 8.62
C LEU A 159 -1.07 24.17 8.20
N ALA A 160 -0.80 24.21 6.90
CA ALA A 160 0.56 24.31 6.38
C ALA A 160 1.32 25.55 6.92
N PRO A 161 0.72 26.77 6.97
CA PRO A 161 1.38 27.95 7.52
C PRO A 161 1.83 27.79 8.99
N GLU A 162 1.08 27.02 9.78
CA GLU A 162 1.34 26.74 11.20
C GLU A 162 2.37 25.62 11.41
N MET A 163 2.73 24.89 10.35
CA MET A 163 3.69 23.78 10.35
C MET A 163 4.90 24.09 9.45
N PRO A 164 5.63 25.20 9.68
CA PRO A 164 6.66 25.69 8.77
C PRO A 164 7.77 24.68 8.50
N ASP A 165 8.13 23.88 9.51
CA ASP A 165 9.24 22.92 9.47
C ASP A 165 8.75 21.47 9.35
N GLY A 166 7.43 21.27 9.27
CA GLY A 166 6.79 19.95 9.25
C GLY A 166 6.90 19.22 10.59
N PHE A 167 6.24 18.08 10.69
CA PHE A 167 6.28 17.25 11.89
C PHE A 167 5.94 15.81 11.56
N VAL A 168 6.62 14.84 12.18
CA VAL A 168 6.26 13.42 12.12
C VAL A 168 6.17 12.86 13.52
N LYS A 169 5.16 12.03 13.74
CA LYS A 169 4.94 11.30 14.98
C LYS A 169 4.48 9.89 14.71
N PHE A 170 5.07 8.97 15.46
CA PHE A 170 4.71 7.56 15.45
C PHE A 170 3.95 7.23 16.73
N PHE A 171 2.98 6.33 16.61
CA PHE A 171 2.17 5.86 17.72
C PHE A 171 2.29 4.34 17.78
N TYR A 172 2.67 3.79 18.92
CA TYR A 172 2.56 2.36 19.16
C TYR A 172 1.12 2.05 19.59
N LEU A 173 0.49 1.08 18.93
CA LEU A 173 -0.92 0.77 19.15
C LEU A 173 -1.03 -0.31 20.22
N ASP A 174 -1.78 -0.04 21.28
CA ASP A 174 -2.22 -1.03 22.25
C ASP A 174 -3.46 -1.72 21.64
N LEU A 175 -3.25 -2.88 21.02
CA LEU A 175 -4.33 -3.61 20.34
C LEU A 175 -5.28 -4.32 21.32
N ASP A 176 -4.82 -4.60 22.54
CA ASP A 176 -5.64 -5.22 23.59
C ASP A 176 -6.64 -4.19 24.15
N LYS A 177 -6.16 -2.98 24.46
CA LYS A 177 -7.01 -1.86 24.90
C LYS A 177 -7.69 -1.14 23.75
N ARG A 178 -7.28 -1.41 22.51
CA ARG A 178 -7.74 -0.70 21.31
C ARG A 178 -7.48 0.80 21.41
N GLN A 179 -6.26 1.19 21.82
CA GLN A 179 -5.89 2.58 22.04
C GLN A 179 -4.49 2.93 21.50
N ALA A 180 -4.25 4.23 21.30
CA ALA A 180 -2.92 4.81 21.09
C ALA A 180 -2.68 5.93 22.09
N GLU A 181 -1.55 5.90 22.80
CA GLU A 181 -1.17 7.03 23.67
C GLU A 181 -0.71 8.21 22.82
N PHE A 182 -1.43 9.33 22.92
CA PHE A 182 -1.08 10.57 22.24
C PHE A 182 -0.06 11.37 23.05
N LYS A 183 -0.25 11.50 24.36
CA LYS A 183 0.66 12.16 25.30
C LYS A 183 0.50 11.47 26.66
N PRO A 184 1.42 11.65 27.63
CA PRO A 184 1.27 11.08 28.96
C PRO A 184 -0.12 11.33 29.54
N GLY A 185 -0.88 10.25 29.77
CA GLY A 185 -2.25 10.30 30.30
C GLY A 185 -3.35 10.71 29.31
N ILE A 186 -3.03 10.88 28.02
CA ILE A 186 -3.98 11.17 26.94
C ILE A 186 -3.91 10.03 25.93
N ALA A 187 -4.95 9.18 25.92
CA ALA A 187 -5.11 8.10 24.96
C ALA A 187 -6.23 8.41 23.96
N ILE A 188 -6.10 7.86 22.75
CA ILE A 188 -7.09 7.94 21.67
C ILE A 188 -7.56 6.51 21.36
N ASP A 189 -8.87 6.32 21.29
CA ASP A 189 -9.47 5.03 20.92
C ASP A 189 -9.26 4.73 19.43
N LEU A 190 -8.95 3.47 19.11
CA LEU A 190 -8.74 3.03 17.74
C LEU A 190 -10.06 2.79 17.03
N GLN A 191 -10.30 3.59 16.00
CA GLN A 191 -11.38 3.45 15.03
C GLN A 191 -10.77 3.27 13.63
N PRO A 192 -10.29 2.08 13.28
CA PRO A 192 -9.57 1.86 12.03
C PRO A 192 -10.53 1.83 10.84
N PHE A 193 -10.13 2.48 9.76
CA PHE A 193 -10.82 2.51 8.47
C PHE A 193 -9.78 2.65 7.33
N PRO A 194 -10.09 2.21 6.10
CA PRO A 194 -9.23 2.46 4.96
C PRO A 194 -9.44 3.88 4.43
N GLY A 195 -8.39 4.69 4.40
CA GLY A 195 -8.45 6.04 3.82
C GLY A 195 -8.59 6.02 2.28
N THR A 196 -7.85 5.11 1.63
CA THR A 196 -7.92 4.87 0.19
C THR A 196 -8.59 3.52 -0.12
N LEU A 197 -9.64 3.56 -0.94
CA LEU A 197 -10.27 2.38 -1.53
C LEU A 197 -10.80 2.77 -2.92
N ALA A 198 -10.33 2.10 -3.98
CA ALA A 198 -10.60 2.49 -5.36
C ALA A 198 -11.12 1.31 -6.22
N VAL A 199 -12.10 1.57 -7.08
CA VAL A 199 -12.63 0.62 -8.07
C VAL A 199 -12.36 1.11 -9.49
N GLY A 200 -11.28 0.62 -10.09
CA GLY A 200 -10.77 1.13 -11.37
C GLY A 200 -10.49 2.64 -11.34
N ILE A 201 -10.03 3.24 -12.42
CA ILE A 201 -10.08 4.71 -12.55
C ILE A 201 -11.27 5.09 -13.44
N ASP A 202 -11.77 6.31 -13.29
CA ASP A 202 -12.69 6.90 -14.27
C ASP A 202 -11.86 7.52 -15.41
N PRO A 203 -12.00 7.08 -16.68
CA PRO A 203 -11.35 7.73 -17.82
C PRO A 203 -11.73 9.21 -17.96
N LYS A 204 -12.85 9.65 -17.36
CA LYS A 204 -13.32 11.03 -17.34
C LYS A 204 -12.90 11.80 -16.09
N ASP A 205 -12.09 11.22 -15.20
CA ASP A 205 -11.50 11.95 -14.07
C ASP A 205 -10.67 13.14 -14.61
N PRO A 206 -11.02 14.39 -14.24
CA PRO A 206 -10.34 15.60 -14.70
C PRO A 206 -9.00 15.84 -13.99
N SER A 207 -8.64 15.01 -13.02
CA SER A 207 -7.38 15.12 -12.29
C SER A 207 -6.18 15.01 -13.23
N PRO A 208 -5.10 15.76 -12.97
CA PRO A 208 -3.86 15.63 -13.74
C PRO A 208 -3.35 14.19 -13.73
N ARG A 209 -3.01 13.70 -14.92
CA ARG A 209 -2.40 12.37 -15.07
C ARG A 209 -0.91 12.42 -14.79
N LYS A 210 -0.32 11.27 -14.49
CA LYS A 210 1.11 11.14 -14.23
C LYS A 210 1.94 11.79 -15.34
N GLY A 211 2.90 12.63 -14.95
CA GLY A 211 3.76 13.35 -15.90
C GLY A 211 3.05 14.38 -16.79
N GLY A 212 1.80 14.77 -16.48
CA GLY A 212 1.03 15.69 -17.32
C GLY A 212 0.46 15.05 -18.60
N SER A 213 0.35 13.71 -18.63
CA SER A 213 -0.21 12.99 -19.78
C SER A 213 -1.65 13.42 -20.09
N THR A 214 -2.00 13.39 -21.37
CA THR A 214 -3.38 13.61 -21.86
C THR A 214 -4.11 12.30 -22.17
N ASP A 215 -3.45 11.15 -22.02
CA ASP A 215 -4.09 9.83 -22.15
C ASP A 215 -5.09 9.63 -20.99
N PRO A 216 -6.40 9.44 -21.25
CA PRO A 216 -7.40 9.20 -20.21
C PRO A 216 -7.17 7.89 -19.43
N MET A 217 -6.34 6.99 -19.97
CA MET A 217 -5.90 5.75 -19.34
C MET A 217 -4.48 5.85 -18.76
N ALA A 218 -3.92 7.05 -18.63
CA ALA A 218 -2.69 7.24 -17.85
C ALA A 218 -2.98 7.21 -16.33
N PRO A 219 -1.95 6.89 -15.51
CA PRO A 219 -2.13 6.75 -14.07
C PRO A 219 -2.68 8.01 -13.40
N VAL A 220 -3.57 7.82 -12.44
CA VAL A 220 -4.16 8.88 -11.62
C VAL A 220 -3.52 8.88 -10.25
N SER A 221 -3.31 10.08 -9.67
CA SER A 221 -2.73 10.20 -8.35
C SER A 221 -3.69 9.69 -7.27
N THR A 222 -3.15 8.95 -6.31
CA THR A 222 -3.89 8.53 -5.10
C THR A 222 -4.14 9.68 -4.12
N LEU A 223 -3.76 10.93 -4.43
CA LEU A 223 -3.93 12.06 -3.50
C LEU A 223 -5.38 12.54 -3.37
N ARG A 224 -6.23 12.28 -4.36
CA ARG A 224 -7.56 12.89 -4.45
C ARG A 224 -8.64 11.80 -4.43
N PRO A 225 -9.78 12.05 -3.77
CA PRO A 225 -10.97 11.24 -3.99
C PRO A 225 -11.53 11.50 -5.38
N TRP A 226 -12.25 10.52 -5.91
CA TRP A 226 -13.09 10.68 -7.09
C TRP A 226 -14.30 9.74 -7.01
N LYS A 227 -15.11 9.67 -8.07
CA LYS A 227 -16.32 8.84 -8.14
C LYS A 227 -16.06 7.34 -7.96
N ASN A 228 -14.83 6.90 -8.21
CA ASN A 228 -14.37 5.52 -8.02
C ASN A 228 -13.95 5.22 -6.56
N GLY A 229 -14.25 6.11 -5.62
CA GLY A 229 -13.72 6.09 -4.26
C GLY A 229 -12.38 6.84 -4.19
N SER A 230 -11.29 6.13 -4.43
CA SER A 230 -9.92 6.65 -4.26
C SER A 230 -9.68 7.14 -2.82
N ASN A 231 -8.98 8.26 -2.62
CA ASN A 231 -8.61 8.73 -1.29
C ASN A 231 -9.73 9.54 -0.62
N MET A 232 -10.74 8.82 -0.13
CA MET A 232 -11.94 9.42 0.47
C MET A 232 -11.72 9.86 1.92
N ASP A 233 -10.87 9.16 2.67
CA ASP A 233 -10.60 9.41 4.09
C ASP A 233 -11.89 9.51 4.95
N LEU A 234 -12.87 8.64 4.67
CA LEU A 234 -14.14 8.55 5.41
C LEU A 234 -14.02 7.67 6.65
N ASN A 235 -14.09 8.27 7.83
CA ASN A 235 -13.88 7.57 9.10
C ASN A 235 -15.04 6.63 9.49
N GLU A 236 -16.16 6.67 8.78
CA GLU A 236 -17.30 5.75 8.92
C GLU A 236 -17.08 4.41 8.17
N LEU A 237 -16.04 4.28 7.34
CA LEU A 237 -15.69 3.04 6.64
C LEU A 237 -15.01 2.01 7.56
N GLN A 238 -15.69 1.64 8.64
CA GLN A 238 -15.19 0.71 9.66
C GLN A 238 -15.67 -0.73 9.40
N GLU A 239 -15.27 -1.66 10.28
CA GLU A 239 -15.80 -3.03 10.29
C GLU A 239 -17.34 -3.03 10.33
N GLY A 240 -17.96 -3.82 9.47
CA GLY A 240 -19.41 -3.92 9.32
C GLY A 240 -20.00 -2.97 8.26
N THR A 241 -19.22 -2.00 7.76
CA THR A 241 -19.71 -1.06 6.74
C THR A 241 -19.75 -1.70 5.35
N THR A 242 -20.74 -1.29 4.55
CA THR A 242 -20.83 -1.61 3.12
C THR A 242 -20.76 -0.34 2.31
N ILE A 243 -19.94 -0.31 1.27
CA ILE A 243 -19.83 0.81 0.33
C ILE A 243 -20.15 0.32 -1.09
N PHE A 244 -20.82 1.19 -1.85
CA PHE A 244 -21.21 0.95 -3.24
C PHE A 244 -20.46 1.93 -4.14
N ILE A 245 -19.68 1.42 -5.10
CA ILE A 245 -18.81 2.24 -5.96
C ILE A 245 -19.08 1.90 -7.43
N PRO A 246 -19.31 2.89 -8.31
CA PRO A 246 -19.51 2.63 -9.73
C PRO A 246 -18.27 2.02 -10.39
N ILE A 247 -18.50 1.09 -11.31
CA ILE A 247 -17.45 0.45 -12.10
C ILE A 247 -17.29 1.24 -13.42
N PHE A 248 -16.08 1.71 -13.69
CA PHE A 248 -15.74 2.45 -14.91
C PHE A 248 -14.88 1.64 -15.90
N LEU A 249 -14.19 0.61 -15.41
CA LEU A 249 -13.33 -0.28 -16.17
C LEU A 249 -13.84 -1.71 -16.01
N LYS A 250 -13.66 -2.54 -17.03
CA LYS A 250 -14.00 -3.96 -16.95
C LYS A 250 -13.09 -4.68 -15.94
N GLY A 251 -13.69 -5.53 -15.12
CA GLY A 251 -13.02 -6.31 -14.09
C GLY A 251 -12.96 -5.63 -12.74
#